data_AF-A0A966XDD0-F1
#
_entry.id   AF-A0A966XDD0-F1
#
_cell.length_a   1.000
_cell.length_b   1.000
_cell.length_c   1.000
_cell.angle_alpha   90.00
_cell.angle_beta   90.00
_cell.angle_gamma   90.00
#
_symmetry.space_group_name_H-M   'P 1'
#
loop_
_entity.id
_entity.type
_entity.pdbx_description
1 polymer ?
#
loop_
_entity_poly.entity_id
_entity_poly.type
_entity_poly.pdbx_seq_one_letter_code
_entity_poly.pdbx_strand_id
1 'polypeptide(L)'
;STAPLHPEIHALRGHRGQIEVAALMRAILNGSEIRESHRDGDSRVQDPYCIRCQPQVTGAAMDILRQAAHTLCIEANAATDNPLVLIDEGRIVSGGNFHAEPVGFAADMIALALSEIGSIAQRRVALMVDPTLSFDLPPFLTPQPGLNSGFMIAEVTTAALMSENKHLANPCVTDSTPTSANQEDHVSMAAHGAFRLLRMSQNLKKIIAIELLCAAQGVEFRAPLKTSLPLQACIDGLRKDIPPLREDRYLAKDIERASEFVGSGACLRLVSIPIPELD
;
A
#
# COMPACT_ATOMS: atom_id res chain seq x y z
N SER A 1 -3.02 19.23 -6.08
CA SER A 1 -3.90 19.44 -7.27
C SER A 1 -4.57 18.14 -7.71
N THR A 2 -5.69 18.18 -8.47
CA THR A 2 -6.25 16.98 -9.17
C THR A 2 -5.92 16.93 -10.65
N ALA A 3 -5.18 17.91 -11.18
CA ALA A 3 -4.71 17.90 -12.56
C ALA A 3 -3.91 16.63 -12.91
N PRO A 4 -3.02 16.10 -12.04
CA PRO A 4 -2.31 14.84 -12.32
C PRO A 4 -3.20 13.61 -12.49
N LEU A 5 -4.46 13.68 -12.09
CA LEU A 5 -5.40 12.56 -12.15
C LEU A 5 -6.19 12.55 -13.48
N HIS A 6 -5.96 13.51 -14.39
CA HIS A 6 -6.78 13.76 -15.59
C HIS A 6 -6.95 12.46 -16.41
N PRO A 7 -8.19 12.03 -16.75
CA PRO A 7 -8.41 10.70 -17.32
C PRO A 7 -7.58 10.45 -18.58
N GLU A 8 -7.45 11.47 -19.42
CA GLU A 8 -6.66 11.41 -20.66
C GLU A 8 -5.17 11.12 -20.42
N ILE A 9 -4.57 11.64 -19.34
CA ILE A 9 -3.16 11.35 -18.99
C ILE A 9 -2.97 9.85 -18.77
N HIS A 10 -3.93 9.20 -18.12
CA HIS A 10 -3.83 7.77 -17.81
C HIS A 10 -4.25 6.91 -19.00
N ALA A 11 -5.26 7.34 -19.78
CA ALA A 11 -5.66 6.69 -21.02
C ALA A 11 -4.53 6.67 -22.05
N LEU A 12 -3.78 7.77 -22.20
CA LEU A 12 -2.62 7.86 -23.09
C LEU A 12 -1.49 6.88 -22.71
N ARG A 13 -1.38 6.50 -21.43
CA ARG A 13 -0.38 5.52 -20.97
C ARG A 13 -0.90 4.07 -20.98
N GLY A 14 -2.20 3.85 -20.77
CA GLY A 14 -2.87 2.57 -21.06
C GLY A 14 -2.81 1.48 -19.99
N HIS A 15 -2.14 1.68 -18.85
CA HIS A 15 -2.12 0.68 -17.77
C HIS A 15 -3.44 0.68 -16.98
N ARG A 16 -4.07 -0.49 -16.87
CA ARG A 16 -5.37 -0.67 -16.20
C ARG A 16 -5.34 -0.17 -14.75
N GLY A 17 -4.42 -0.67 -13.93
CA GLY A 17 -4.32 -0.27 -12.52
C GLY A 17 -4.09 1.24 -12.37
N GLN A 18 -3.30 1.85 -13.25
CA GLN A 18 -3.08 3.31 -13.23
C GLN A 18 -4.35 4.09 -13.52
N ILE A 19 -5.14 3.67 -14.52
CA ILE A 19 -6.41 4.30 -14.90
C ILE A 19 -7.41 4.21 -13.75
N GLU A 20 -7.53 3.03 -13.15
CA GLU A 20 -8.44 2.78 -12.04
C GLU A 20 -8.07 3.57 -10.78
N VAL A 21 -6.79 3.61 -10.40
CA VAL A 21 -6.34 4.41 -9.24
C VAL A 21 -6.61 5.89 -9.47
N ALA A 22 -6.32 6.41 -10.66
CA ALA A 22 -6.58 7.82 -10.97
C ALA A 22 -8.07 8.17 -10.92
N ALA A 23 -8.93 7.28 -11.45
CA ALA A 23 -10.37 7.43 -11.41
C ALA A 23 -10.89 7.42 -9.96
N LEU A 24 -10.42 6.48 -9.14
CA LEU A 24 -10.79 6.40 -7.73
C LEU A 24 -10.33 7.64 -6.96
N MET A 25 -9.07 8.06 -7.11
CA MET A 25 -8.53 9.26 -6.46
C MET A 25 -9.34 10.51 -6.83
N ARG A 26 -9.74 10.64 -8.10
CA ARG A 26 -10.61 11.73 -8.54
C ARG A 26 -11.98 11.67 -7.86
N ALA A 27 -12.58 10.49 -7.79
CA ALA A 27 -13.90 10.29 -7.17
C ALA A 27 -13.87 10.64 -5.68
N ILE A 28 -12.89 10.12 -4.93
CA ILE A 28 -12.79 10.38 -3.49
C ILE A 28 -12.43 11.83 -3.17
N LEU A 29 -11.76 12.57 -4.06
CA LEU A 29 -11.41 13.99 -3.87
C LEU A 29 -12.50 14.96 -4.33
N ASN A 30 -13.58 14.47 -4.94
CA ASN A 30 -14.63 15.32 -5.47
C ASN A 30 -15.35 16.09 -4.36
N GLY A 31 -15.55 17.40 -4.55
CA GLY A 31 -16.20 18.27 -3.56
C GLY A 31 -15.35 18.70 -2.37
N SER A 32 -14.03 18.49 -2.39
CA SER A 32 -13.13 18.97 -1.32
C SER A 32 -12.91 20.50 -1.40
N GLU A 33 -13.29 21.24 -0.36
CA GLU A 33 -13.06 22.69 -0.25
C GLU A 33 -11.55 23.00 -0.14
N ILE A 34 -10.80 22.16 0.57
CA ILE A 34 -9.33 22.26 0.67
C ILE A 34 -8.69 22.19 -0.72
N ARG A 35 -9.17 21.29 -1.59
CA ARG A 35 -8.68 21.21 -2.96
C ARG A 35 -9.05 22.47 -3.75
N GLU A 36 -10.29 22.94 -3.63
CA GLU A 36 -10.78 24.11 -4.35
C GLU A 36 -10.02 25.39 -3.95
N SER A 37 -9.65 25.56 -2.68
CA SER A 37 -8.93 26.73 -2.19
C SER A 37 -7.52 26.92 -2.80
N HIS A 38 -7.01 25.90 -3.49
CA HIS A 38 -5.68 25.90 -4.11
C HIS A 38 -5.75 25.91 -5.64
N ARG A 39 -6.91 26.25 -6.23
CA ARG A 39 -7.02 26.42 -7.69
C ARG A 39 -6.32 27.68 -8.18
N ASP A 40 -6.46 28.75 -7.41
CA ASP A 40 -5.99 30.09 -7.75
C ASP A 40 -4.98 30.57 -6.69
N GLY A 41 -3.94 31.29 -7.11
CA GLY A 41 -2.96 31.87 -6.19
C GLY A 41 -2.06 30.86 -5.46
N ASP A 42 -2.07 29.60 -5.89
CA ASP A 42 -1.18 28.57 -5.35
C ASP A 42 0.26 28.79 -5.86
N SER A 43 1.20 28.99 -4.94
CA SER A 43 2.62 29.21 -5.26
C SER A 43 3.32 27.94 -5.78
N ARG A 44 2.67 26.78 -5.65
CA ARG A 44 3.20 25.50 -6.13
C ARG A 44 3.15 25.41 -7.64
N VAL A 45 4.33 25.17 -8.24
CA VAL A 45 4.42 24.86 -9.66
C VAL A 45 3.99 23.40 -9.93
N GLN A 46 4.43 22.46 -9.10
CA GLN A 46 4.09 21.04 -9.22
C GLN A 46 4.07 20.36 -7.85
N ASP A 47 3.14 19.41 -7.68
CA ASP A 47 3.12 18.52 -6.51
C ASP A 47 4.34 17.55 -6.55
N PRO A 48 4.94 17.21 -5.38
CA PRO A 48 5.96 16.18 -5.27
C PRO A 48 5.49 14.81 -5.78
N TYR A 49 6.43 13.95 -6.18
CA TYR A 49 6.11 12.68 -6.83
C TYR A 49 5.31 11.71 -5.95
N CYS A 50 5.49 11.72 -4.63
CA CYS A 50 4.73 10.86 -3.72
C CYS A 50 3.22 11.18 -3.70
N ILE A 51 2.83 12.36 -4.16
CA ILE A 51 1.45 12.80 -4.39
C ILE A 51 1.09 12.63 -5.87
N ARG A 52 1.91 13.17 -6.76
CA ARG A 52 1.62 13.29 -8.20
C ARG A 52 1.67 11.96 -8.95
N CYS A 53 2.60 11.09 -8.57
CA CYS A 53 2.84 9.80 -9.23
C CYS A 53 2.09 8.65 -8.57
N GLN A 54 1.13 8.94 -7.68
CA GLN A 54 0.40 7.92 -6.93
C GLN A 54 -0.36 6.94 -7.83
N PRO A 55 -1.07 7.36 -8.90
CA PRO A 55 -1.68 6.44 -9.85
C PRO A 55 -0.67 5.52 -10.55
N GLN A 56 0.49 6.03 -10.90
CA GLN A 56 1.52 5.31 -11.63
C GLN A 56 2.13 4.21 -10.75
N VAL A 57 2.43 4.52 -9.48
CA VAL A 57 3.08 3.57 -8.56
C VAL A 57 2.08 2.55 -8.01
N THR A 58 0.94 3.01 -7.49
CA THR A 58 -0.07 2.09 -6.94
C THR A 58 -0.76 1.28 -8.03
N GLY A 59 -0.98 1.88 -9.20
CA GLY A 59 -1.52 1.16 -10.35
C GLY A 59 -0.62 0.03 -10.83
N ALA A 60 0.70 0.26 -10.90
CA ALA A 60 1.66 -0.79 -11.22
C ALA A 60 1.64 -1.91 -10.17
N ALA A 61 1.57 -1.57 -8.88
CA ALA A 61 1.45 -2.55 -7.80
C ALA A 61 0.15 -3.38 -7.91
N MET A 62 -0.98 -2.76 -8.27
CA MET A 62 -2.24 -3.47 -8.48
C MET A 62 -2.16 -4.44 -9.67
N ASP A 63 -1.55 -4.04 -10.78
CA ASP A 63 -1.45 -4.89 -11.97
C ASP A 63 -0.59 -6.14 -11.70
N ILE A 64 0.52 -6.02 -10.96
CA ILE A 64 1.33 -7.19 -10.57
C ILE A 64 0.64 -8.06 -9.51
N LEU A 65 -0.17 -7.48 -8.62
CA LEU A 65 -0.97 -8.25 -7.67
C LEU A 65 -2.06 -9.06 -8.38
N ARG A 66 -2.67 -8.54 -9.45
CA ARG A 66 -3.61 -9.30 -10.30
C ARG A 66 -2.92 -10.47 -11.00
N GLN A 67 -1.71 -10.24 -11.51
CA GLN A 67 -0.92 -11.32 -12.10
C GLN A 67 -0.62 -12.43 -11.08
N ALA A 68 -0.20 -12.06 -9.86
CA ALA A 68 0.03 -13.01 -8.78
C ALA A 68 -1.27 -13.74 -8.39
N ALA A 69 -2.39 -13.03 -8.27
CA ALA A 69 -3.69 -13.62 -7.94
C ALA A 69 -4.14 -14.65 -8.98
N HIS A 70 -4.01 -14.32 -10.27
CA HIS A 70 -4.32 -15.25 -11.36
C HIS A 70 -3.48 -16.54 -11.28
N THR A 71 -2.17 -16.40 -11.08
CA THR A 71 -1.27 -17.55 -10.89
C THR A 71 -1.68 -18.42 -9.70
N LEU A 72 -2.00 -17.79 -8.56
CA LEU A 72 -2.39 -18.50 -7.34
C LEU A 72 -3.78 -19.15 -7.46
N CYS A 73 -4.70 -18.57 -8.25
CA CYS A 73 -5.99 -19.19 -8.54
C CYS A 73 -5.84 -20.46 -9.37
N ILE A 74 -4.90 -20.47 -10.34
CA ILE A 74 -4.58 -21.69 -11.08
C ILE A 74 -4.02 -22.75 -10.13
N GLU A 75 -3.01 -22.39 -9.33
CA GLU A 75 -2.36 -23.32 -8.40
C GLU A 75 -3.35 -23.90 -7.38
N ALA A 76 -4.27 -23.08 -6.85
CA ALA A 76 -5.28 -23.51 -5.89
C ALA A 76 -6.23 -24.60 -6.43
N ASN A 77 -6.32 -24.75 -7.76
CA ASN A 77 -7.16 -25.73 -8.44
C ASN A 77 -6.34 -26.83 -9.14
N ALA A 78 -5.01 -26.85 -9.00
CA ALA A 78 -4.13 -27.76 -9.70
C ALA A 78 -3.97 -29.11 -8.96
N ALA A 79 -3.72 -30.18 -9.72
CA ALA A 79 -3.19 -31.44 -9.20
C ALA A 79 -1.66 -31.32 -9.11
N THR A 80 -1.16 -31.06 -7.90
CA THR A 80 0.27 -30.78 -7.62
C THR A 80 1.00 -31.97 -7.00
N ASP A 81 0.35 -33.12 -6.83
CA ASP A 81 0.98 -34.34 -6.32
C ASP A 81 1.72 -35.09 -7.43
N ASN A 82 2.38 -36.19 -7.04
CA ASN A 82 3.08 -37.07 -7.95
C ASN A 82 3.24 -38.48 -7.35
N PRO A 83 3.08 -39.57 -8.13
CA PRO A 83 2.75 -39.61 -9.55
C PRO A 83 1.26 -39.38 -9.85
N LEU A 84 0.95 -38.99 -11.09
CA LEU A 84 -0.43 -38.78 -11.53
C LEU A 84 -0.99 -40.03 -12.21
N VAL A 85 -2.28 -40.28 -12.01
CA VAL A 85 -3.04 -41.37 -12.64
C VAL A 85 -3.84 -40.80 -13.81
N LEU A 86 -3.46 -41.14 -15.04
CA LEU A 86 -4.17 -40.74 -16.26
C LEU A 86 -5.19 -41.82 -16.62
N ILE A 87 -6.42 -41.65 -16.14
CA ILE A 87 -7.49 -42.66 -16.22
C ILE A 87 -7.80 -43.04 -17.66
N ASP A 88 -8.00 -42.06 -18.53
CA ASP A 88 -8.36 -42.30 -19.94
C ASP A 88 -7.25 -42.99 -20.73
N GLU A 89 -5.99 -42.84 -20.31
CA GLU A 89 -4.83 -43.51 -20.89
C GLU A 89 -4.47 -44.83 -20.19
N GLY A 90 -5.12 -45.15 -19.07
CA GLY A 90 -4.86 -46.35 -18.28
C GLY A 90 -3.44 -46.45 -17.73
N ARG A 91 -2.77 -45.33 -17.42
CA ARG A 91 -1.36 -45.30 -16.98
C ARG A 91 -1.09 -44.37 -15.80
N ILE A 92 -0.02 -44.68 -15.08
CA ILE A 92 0.55 -43.85 -14.01
C ILE A 92 1.80 -43.15 -14.55
N VAL A 93 1.90 -41.83 -14.37
CA VAL A 93 2.97 -41.00 -14.91
C VAL A 93 3.65 -40.22 -13.80
N SER A 94 4.98 -40.34 -13.73
CA SER A 94 5.79 -39.44 -12.91
C SER A 94 6.08 -38.16 -13.70
N GLY A 95 5.73 -37.02 -13.12
CA GLY A 95 6.01 -35.68 -13.61
C GLY A 95 6.64 -34.81 -12.51
N GLY A 96 6.40 -33.50 -12.59
CA GLY A 96 7.00 -32.51 -11.70
C GLY A 96 6.03 -31.43 -11.21
N ASN A 97 4.73 -31.70 -11.19
CA ASN A 97 3.72 -30.72 -10.78
C ASN A 97 3.86 -30.23 -9.33
N PHE A 98 4.64 -30.92 -8.49
CA PHE A 98 4.98 -30.48 -7.14
C PHE A 98 5.97 -29.29 -7.12
N HIS A 99 6.61 -28.96 -8.24
CA HIS A 99 7.59 -27.87 -8.30
C HIS A 99 6.88 -26.51 -8.32
N ALA A 100 6.80 -25.87 -7.15
CA ALA A 100 6.04 -24.64 -6.93
C ALA A 100 6.70 -23.35 -7.47
N GLU A 101 7.39 -23.41 -8.62
CA GLU A 101 8.04 -22.24 -9.24
C GLU A 101 7.05 -21.11 -9.53
N PRO A 102 5.83 -21.38 -10.07
CA PRO A 102 4.85 -20.33 -10.31
C PRO A 102 4.44 -19.59 -9.03
N VAL A 103 4.30 -20.32 -7.91
CA VAL A 103 4.00 -19.75 -6.60
C VAL A 103 5.16 -18.90 -6.08
N GLY A 104 6.40 -19.34 -6.30
CA GLY A 104 7.60 -18.57 -5.95
C GLY A 104 7.64 -17.21 -6.64
N PHE A 105 7.42 -17.17 -7.96
CA PHE A 105 7.32 -15.92 -8.71
C PHE A 105 6.15 -15.04 -8.23
N ALA A 106 4.97 -15.63 -7.98
CA ALA A 106 3.83 -14.88 -7.47
C ALA A 106 4.12 -14.24 -6.10
N ALA A 107 4.79 -14.96 -5.21
CA ALA A 107 5.19 -14.43 -3.91
C ALA A 107 6.20 -13.27 -4.04
N ASP A 108 7.18 -13.39 -4.93
CA ASP A 108 8.15 -12.32 -5.19
C ASP A 108 7.48 -11.07 -5.81
N MET A 109 6.50 -11.23 -6.69
CA MET A 109 5.69 -10.11 -7.21
C MET A 109 4.94 -9.37 -6.09
N ILE A 110 4.31 -10.12 -5.17
CA ILE A 110 3.60 -9.52 -4.03
C ILE A 110 4.59 -8.76 -3.13
N ALA A 111 5.78 -9.32 -2.88
CA ALA A 111 6.80 -8.66 -2.07
C ALA A 111 7.22 -7.29 -2.64
N LEU A 112 7.44 -7.22 -3.96
CA LEU A 112 7.75 -5.97 -4.66
C LEU A 112 6.59 -4.96 -4.55
N ALA A 113 5.35 -5.41 -4.75
CA ALA A 113 4.17 -4.57 -4.60
C ALA A 113 4.06 -3.95 -3.19
N LEU A 114 4.17 -4.77 -2.15
CA LEU A 114 4.07 -4.32 -0.75
C LEU A 114 5.19 -3.34 -0.40
N SER A 115 6.40 -3.59 -0.88
CA SER A 115 7.56 -2.72 -0.66
C SER A 115 7.36 -1.34 -1.28
N GLU A 116 6.94 -1.28 -2.55
CA GLU A 116 6.76 -0.01 -3.26
C GLU A 116 5.56 0.81 -2.75
N ILE A 117 4.46 0.16 -2.37
CA ILE A 117 3.34 0.85 -1.70
C ILE A 117 3.83 1.48 -0.39
N GLY A 118 4.61 0.74 0.41
CA GLY A 118 5.20 1.24 1.66
C GLY A 118 6.18 2.39 1.43
N SER A 119 7.00 2.31 0.38
CA SER A 119 7.96 3.33 -0.04
C SER A 119 7.29 4.66 -0.34
N ILE A 120 6.27 4.66 -1.21
CA ILE A 120 5.58 5.90 -1.58
C ILE A 120 4.72 6.47 -0.44
N ALA A 121 4.12 5.60 0.39
CA ALA A 121 3.38 5.99 1.59
C ALA A 121 4.28 6.68 2.63
N GLN A 122 5.44 6.10 2.91
CA GLN A 122 6.42 6.70 3.82
C GLN A 122 6.87 8.08 3.32
N ARG A 123 7.05 8.26 2.00
CA ARG A 123 7.36 9.59 1.44
C ARG A 123 6.23 10.61 1.59
N ARG A 124 4.95 10.19 1.63
CA ARG A 124 3.84 11.10 1.96
C ARG A 124 3.81 11.46 3.45
N VAL A 125 4.13 10.53 4.34
CA VAL A 125 4.32 10.82 5.77
C VAL A 125 5.41 11.86 5.98
N ALA A 126 6.59 11.64 5.39
CA ALA A 126 7.72 12.57 5.44
C ALA A 126 7.35 13.97 4.90
N LEU A 127 6.59 14.02 3.80
CA LEU A 127 6.11 15.28 3.24
C LEU A 127 5.20 16.03 4.22
N MET A 128 4.28 15.34 4.90
CA MET A 128 3.30 15.99 5.79
C MET A 128 3.92 16.54 7.07
N VAL A 129 4.98 15.91 7.60
CA VAL A 129 5.63 16.36 8.84
C VAL A 129 6.66 17.47 8.61
N ASP A 130 7.12 17.65 7.38
CA ASP A 130 8.14 18.64 7.03
C ASP A 130 7.49 20.01 6.72
N PRO A 131 7.74 21.07 7.52
CA PRO A 131 7.16 22.39 7.28
C PRO A 131 7.60 23.03 5.95
N THR A 132 8.72 22.59 5.37
CA THR A 132 9.22 23.11 4.09
C THR A 132 8.49 22.48 2.89
N LEU A 133 7.88 21.31 3.07
CA LEU A 133 7.24 20.53 2.00
C LEU A 133 5.72 20.37 2.19
N SER A 134 5.20 20.60 3.39
CA SER A 134 3.81 20.32 3.77
C SER A 134 2.83 21.44 3.45
N PHE A 135 3.32 22.59 2.99
CA PHE A 135 2.56 23.78 2.58
C PHE A 135 1.65 24.30 3.69
N ASP A 136 2.24 24.97 4.67
CA ASP A 136 1.56 25.61 5.82
C ASP A 136 0.97 24.66 6.87
N LEU A 137 1.36 23.38 6.87
CA LEU A 137 1.12 22.54 8.05
C LEU A 137 2.18 22.83 9.11
N PRO A 138 1.81 22.77 10.41
CA PRO A 138 2.79 22.96 11.46
C PRO A 138 3.81 21.82 11.44
N PRO A 139 5.09 22.09 11.81
CA PRO A 139 6.13 21.07 11.89
C PRO A 139 5.66 19.87 12.70
N PHE A 140 5.85 18.65 12.16
CA PHE A 140 5.44 17.39 12.78
C PHE A 140 3.95 17.28 13.16
N LEU A 141 3.10 18.12 12.56
CA LEU A 141 1.66 18.13 12.75
C LEU A 141 1.24 18.31 14.23
N THR A 142 1.93 19.20 14.95
CA THR A 142 1.58 19.56 16.33
C THR A 142 1.14 21.04 16.45
N PRO A 143 0.15 21.37 17.31
CA PRO A 143 -0.23 22.77 17.55
C PRO A 143 0.86 23.63 18.21
N GLN A 144 1.81 23.02 18.92
CA GLN A 144 2.87 23.73 19.66
C GLN A 144 4.24 23.11 19.37
N PRO A 145 4.81 23.35 18.17
CA PRO A 145 6.11 22.80 17.79
C PRO A 145 7.22 23.34 18.70
N GLY A 146 8.21 22.49 18.99
CA GLY A 146 9.33 22.81 19.88
C GLY A 146 9.07 22.44 21.35
N LEU A 147 7.82 22.57 21.81
CA LEU A 147 7.39 21.98 23.09
C LEU A 147 6.93 20.53 22.92
N ASN A 148 6.18 20.26 21.85
CA ASN A 148 5.70 18.93 21.48
C ASN A 148 6.42 18.43 20.23
N SER A 149 6.65 17.12 20.17
CA SER A 149 7.29 16.43 19.05
C SER A 149 6.28 15.93 18.02
N GLY A 150 4.99 15.85 18.37
CA GLY A 150 3.93 15.46 17.45
C GLY A 150 4.18 14.09 16.82
N PHE A 151 4.14 14.02 15.49
CA PHE A 151 4.32 12.80 14.71
C PHE A 151 5.78 12.48 14.35
N MET A 152 6.77 13.17 14.92
CA MET A 152 8.20 12.95 14.60
C MET A 152 8.62 11.47 14.71
N ILE A 153 8.35 10.82 15.84
CA ILE A 153 8.75 9.41 16.02
C ILE A 153 7.85 8.44 15.25
N ALA A 154 6.62 8.83 14.94
CA ALA A 154 5.76 8.05 14.06
C ALA A 154 6.34 8.02 12.62
N GLU A 155 6.85 9.15 12.13
CA GLU A 155 7.56 9.21 10.84
C GLU A 155 8.81 8.32 10.84
N VAL A 156 9.64 8.38 11.88
CA VAL A 156 10.80 7.47 12.05
C VAL A 156 10.38 6.00 12.03
N THR A 157 9.25 5.66 12.67
CA THR A 157 8.70 4.30 12.66
C THR A 157 8.36 3.85 11.24
N THR A 158 7.72 4.71 10.44
CA THR A 158 7.45 4.39 9.02
C THR A 158 8.72 4.21 8.20
N ALA A 159 9.76 5.01 8.46
CA ALA A 159 11.04 4.89 7.77
C ALA A 159 11.74 3.55 8.08
N ALA A 160 11.71 3.10 9.35
CA ALA A 160 12.27 1.81 9.74
C ALA A 160 11.54 0.64 9.06
N LEU A 161 10.20 0.63 9.12
CA LEU A 161 9.38 -0.43 8.53
C LEU A 161 9.48 -0.48 7.00
N MET A 162 9.52 0.69 6.36
CA MET A 162 9.74 0.80 4.91
C MET A 162 11.12 0.26 4.52
N SER A 163 12.16 0.59 5.29
CA SER A 163 13.51 0.09 5.05
C SER A 163 13.59 -1.43 5.19
N GLU A 164 12.92 -1.98 6.19
CA GLU A 164 12.84 -3.42 6.40
C GLU A 164 12.18 -4.14 5.20
N ASN A 165 11.05 -3.61 4.71
CA ASN A 165 10.37 -4.16 3.54
C ASN A 165 11.24 -4.12 2.27
N LYS A 166 12.08 -3.10 2.09
CA LYS A 166 13.03 -3.05 0.96
C LYS A 166 14.00 -4.22 0.98
N HIS A 167 14.52 -4.60 2.15
CA HIS A 167 15.42 -5.74 2.28
C HIS A 167 14.68 -7.07 2.11
N LEU A 168 13.47 -7.18 2.65
CA LEU A 168 12.63 -8.38 2.51
C LEU A 168 12.08 -8.58 1.09
N ALA A 169 12.08 -7.54 0.25
CA ALA A 169 11.61 -7.62 -1.13
C ALA A 169 12.60 -8.30 -2.09
N ASN A 170 13.81 -8.64 -1.64
CA ASN A 170 14.75 -9.41 -2.45
C ASN A 170 14.12 -10.74 -2.90
N PRO A 171 14.18 -11.09 -4.19
CA PRO A 171 13.62 -12.33 -4.71
C PRO A 171 14.15 -13.57 -3.99
N CYS A 172 13.27 -14.49 -3.63
CA CYS A 172 13.66 -15.81 -3.14
C CYS A 172 13.66 -16.84 -4.25
N VAL A 173 12.88 -16.64 -5.33
CA VAL A 173 12.72 -17.60 -6.42
C VAL A 173 14.02 -17.82 -7.21
N THR A 174 14.97 -16.88 -7.13
CA THR A 174 16.28 -17.01 -7.80
C THR A 174 17.28 -17.85 -7.01
N ASP A 175 16.94 -18.29 -5.81
CA ASP A 175 17.78 -19.16 -5.00
C ASP A 175 17.36 -20.63 -5.14
N SER A 176 18.33 -21.52 -5.21
CA SER A 176 18.14 -22.96 -5.29
C SER A 176 19.38 -23.66 -4.73
N THR A 177 19.17 -24.60 -3.82
CA THR A 177 20.25 -25.41 -3.24
C THR A 177 19.91 -26.88 -3.46
N PRO A 178 20.75 -27.65 -4.17
CA PRO A 178 20.51 -29.07 -4.41
C PRO A 178 20.37 -29.87 -3.12
N THR A 179 19.37 -30.74 -3.06
CA THR A 179 19.12 -31.66 -1.94
C THR A 179 19.10 -33.10 -2.42
N SER A 180 19.02 -34.04 -1.47
CA SER A 180 18.78 -35.46 -1.76
C SER A 180 19.81 -36.07 -2.73
N ALA A 181 21.10 -35.80 -2.50
CA ALA A 181 22.22 -36.25 -3.34
C ALA A 181 22.09 -35.84 -4.82
N ASN A 182 21.64 -34.60 -5.08
CA ASN A 182 21.35 -34.02 -6.39
C ASN A 182 20.16 -34.65 -7.12
N GLN A 183 19.31 -35.41 -6.42
CA GLN A 183 18.03 -35.85 -6.99
C GLN A 183 17.02 -34.70 -7.09
N GLU A 184 17.11 -33.75 -6.16
CA GLU A 184 16.36 -32.48 -6.14
C GLU A 184 17.38 -31.36 -6.41
N ASP A 185 17.84 -31.26 -7.65
CA ASP A 185 18.90 -30.34 -8.07
C ASP A 185 18.41 -28.91 -8.36
N HIS A 186 17.09 -28.71 -8.42
CA HIS A 186 16.44 -27.41 -8.55
C HIS A 186 15.17 -27.33 -7.70
N VAL A 187 15.00 -26.23 -6.96
CA VAL A 187 13.83 -25.96 -6.09
C VAL A 187 13.40 -24.49 -6.20
N SER A 188 12.16 -24.19 -5.84
CA SER A 188 11.56 -22.87 -6.05
C SER A 188 11.66 -21.87 -4.91
N MET A 189 12.03 -22.34 -3.71
CA MET A 189 11.98 -21.56 -2.45
C MET A 189 10.62 -20.90 -2.15
N ALA A 190 9.54 -21.36 -2.78
CA ALA A 190 8.22 -20.71 -2.75
C ALA A 190 7.65 -20.56 -1.33
N ALA A 191 7.89 -21.54 -0.45
CA ALA A 191 7.44 -21.47 0.95
C ALA A 191 8.11 -20.31 1.72
N HIS A 192 9.42 -20.11 1.55
CA HIS A 192 10.12 -18.97 2.14
C HIS A 192 9.65 -17.65 1.52
N GLY A 193 9.44 -17.65 0.20
CA GLY A 193 8.91 -16.50 -0.52
C GLY A 193 7.52 -16.08 -0.05
N ALA A 194 6.63 -17.04 0.22
CA ALA A 194 5.29 -16.75 0.74
C ALA A 194 5.33 -16.34 2.22
N PHE A 195 6.13 -17.03 3.05
CA PHE A 195 6.17 -16.79 4.49
C PHE A 195 6.62 -15.36 4.83
N ARG A 196 7.58 -14.79 4.09
CA ARG A 196 8.06 -13.42 4.35
C ARG A 196 6.98 -12.36 4.14
N LEU A 197 5.97 -12.62 3.29
CA LEU A 197 4.88 -11.69 3.00
C LEU A 197 4.02 -11.38 4.23
N LEU A 198 3.94 -12.30 5.20
CA LEU A 198 3.23 -12.06 6.46
C LEU A 198 3.81 -10.86 7.20
N ARG A 199 5.14 -10.84 7.38
CA ARG A 199 5.85 -9.74 8.04
C ARG A 199 5.75 -8.46 7.22
N MET A 200 5.96 -8.55 5.90
CA MET A 200 5.89 -7.39 5.02
C MET A 200 4.51 -6.71 5.02
N SER A 201 3.44 -7.51 5.08
CA SER A 201 2.06 -7.03 5.17
C SER A 201 1.78 -6.33 6.50
N GLN A 202 2.30 -6.86 7.63
CA GLN A 202 2.18 -6.18 8.93
C GLN A 202 2.92 -4.84 8.96
N ASN A 203 4.12 -4.79 8.37
CA ASN A 203 4.88 -3.55 8.23
C ASN A 203 4.11 -2.53 7.39
N LEU A 204 3.57 -2.96 6.24
CA LEU A 204 2.81 -2.09 5.36
C LEU A 204 1.57 -1.52 6.06
N LYS A 205 0.82 -2.36 6.77
CA LYS A 205 -0.37 -1.95 7.52
C LYS A 205 -0.04 -0.83 8.52
N LYS A 206 1.08 -0.93 9.23
CA LYS A 206 1.55 0.11 10.17
C LYS A 206 1.96 1.40 9.46
N ILE A 207 2.60 1.31 8.30
CA ILE A 207 2.95 2.48 7.49
C ILE A 207 1.69 3.23 7.06
N ILE A 208 0.70 2.52 6.50
CA ILE A 208 -0.58 3.11 6.07
C ILE A 208 -1.38 3.67 7.25
N ALA A 209 -1.34 3.01 8.41
CA ALA A 209 -1.98 3.50 9.63
C ALA A 209 -1.41 4.84 10.10
N ILE A 210 -0.08 4.98 10.11
CA ILE A 210 0.59 6.24 10.46
C ILE A 210 0.29 7.30 9.40
N GLU A 211 0.31 6.95 8.12
CA GLU A 211 -0.10 7.85 7.04
C GLU A 211 -1.53 8.38 7.25
N LEU A 212 -2.47 7.51 7.62
CA LEU A 212 -3.85 7.89 7.90
C LEU A 212 -3.95 8.84 9.10
N LEU A 213 -3.21 8.60 10.18
CA LEU A 213 -3.17 9.49 11.35
C LEU A 213 -2.62 10.87 10.99
N CYS A 214 -1.51 10.92 10.24
CA CYS A 214 -0.93 12.17 9.76
C CYS A 214 -1.88 12.91 8.80
N ALA A 215 -2.52 12.20 7.88
CA ALA A 215 -3.44 12.80 6.92
C ALA A 215 -4.69 13.37 7.61
N ALA A 216 -5.28 12.65 8.58
CA ALA A 216 -6.41 13.14 9.36
C ALA A 216 -6.05 14.42 10.12
N GLN A 217 -4.90 14.42 10.80
CA GLN A 217 -4.41 15.60 11.52
C GLN A 217 -4.11 16.76 10.56
N GLY A 218 -3.49 16.49 9.41
CA GLY A 218 -3.19 17.48 8.38
C GLY A 218 -4.44 18.13 7.79
N VAL A 219 -5.51 17.34 7.56
CA VAL A 219 -6.81 17.86 7.12
C VAL A 219 -7.44 18.74 8.20
N GLU A 220 -7.38 18.34 9.47
CA GLU A 220 -7.91 19.13 10.60
C GLU A 220 -7.23 20.49 10.75
N PHE A 221 -5.93 20.59 10.44
CA PHE A 221 -5.21 21.88 10.42
C PHE A 221 -5.62 22.81 9.28
N ARG A 222 -6.40 22.34 8.30
CA ARG A 222 -6.96 23.19 7.22
C ARG A 222 -8.28 23.84 7.59
N ALA A 223 -8.80 23.62 8.80
CA ALA A 223 -10.04 24.25 9.26
C ALA A 223 -9.98 25.79 9.08
N PRO A 224 -11.10 26.43 8.65
CA PRO A 224 -12.44 25.86 8.55
C PRO A 224 -12.75 25.10 7.25
N LEU A 225 -11.79 24.98 6.32
CA LEU A 225 -12.00 24.27 5.05
C LEU A 225 -12.19 22.77 5.28
N LYS A 226 -13.14 22.18 4.58
CA LYS A 226 -13.47 20.74 4.67
C LYS A 226 -12.87 19.95 3.52
N THR A 227 -12.53 18.69 3.79
CA THR A 227 -12.25 17.73 2.71
C THR A 227 -13.55 17.20 2.10
N SER A 228 -13.45 16.33 1.10
CA SER A 228 -14.60 15.69 0.47
C SER A 228 -15.34 14.75 1.42
N LEU A 229 -16.64 14.50 1.15
CA LEU A 229 -17.47 13.62 1.99
C LEU A 229 -16.88 12.21 2.21
N PRO A 230 -16.35 11.49 1.18
CA PRO A 230 -15.77 10.17 1.39
C PRO A 230 -14.57 10.18 2.33
N LEU A 231 -13.71 11.19 2.20
CA LEU A 231 -12.50 11.31 3.04
C LEU A 231 -12.86 11.76 4.46
N GLN A 232 -13.85 12.65 4.60
CA GLN A 232 -14.35 13.06 5.91
C GLN A 232 -14.96 11.87 6.67
N ALA A 233 -15.71 10.99 5.99
CA ALA A 233 -16.26 9.78 6.61
C ALA A 233 -15.17 8.85 7.18
N CYS A 234 -14.03 8.72 6.50
CA CYS A 234 -12.88 7.98 7.02
C CYS A 234 -12.27 8.64 8.26
N ILE A 235 -12.10 9.97 8.24
CA ILE A 235 -11.57 10.73 9.38
C ILE A 235 -12.53 10.59 10.57
N ASP A 236 -13.82 10.81 10.37
CA ASP A 236 -14.83 10.69 11.42
C ASP A 236 -14.86 9.27 12.01
N GLY A 237 -14.73 8.24 11.16
CA GLY A 237 -14.60 6.85 11.58
C GLY A 237 -13.37 6.61 12.45
N LEU A 238 -12.20 7.12 12.04
CA LEU A 238 -10.95 7.04 12.79
C LEU A 238 -11.05 7.75 14.15
N ARG A 239 -11.69 8.94 14.17
CA ARG A 239 -11.81 9.79 15.36
C ARG A 239 -12.75 9.26 16.43
N LYS A 240 -13.53 8.20 16.16
CA LYS A 240 -14.32 7.50 17.19
C LYS A 240 -13.42 6.90 18.28
N ASP A 241 -12.27 6.34 17.88
CA ASP A 241 -11.40 5.60 18.79
C ASP A 241 -10.02 6.27 19.01
N ILE A 242 -9.67 7.25 18.17
CA ILE A 242 -8.37 7.91 18.18
C ILE A 242 -8.52 9.44 18.11
N PRO A 243 -8.47 10.15 19.25
CA PRO A 243 -8.64 11.60 19.26
C PRO A 243 -7.49 12.32 18.51
N PRO A 244 -7.69 13.57 18.04
CA PRO A 244 -6.61 14.39 17.49
C PRO A 244 -5.42 14.53 18.44
N LEU A 245 -4.21 14.68 17.90
CA LEU A 245 -3.02 14.91 18.70
C LEU A 245 -2.91 16.40 19.03
N ARG A 246 -3.27 16.76 20.28
CA ARG A 246 -3.20 18.15 20.78
C ARG A 246 -1.89 18.42 21.52
N GLU A 247 -1.54 17.50 22.41
CA GLU A 247 -0.29 17.45 23.17
C GLU A 247 0.32 16.06 23.00
N ASP A 248 1.63 15.93 23.22
CA ASP A 248 2.33 14.67 23.10
C ASP A 248 1.73 13.60 24.03
N ARG A 249 1.55 12.40 23.49
CA ARG A 249 1.11 11.23 24.24
C ARG A 249 1.76 9.97 23.68
N TYR A 250 1.59 8.87 24.39
CA TYR A 250 2.10 7.58 23.95
C TYR A 250 1.39 7.07 22.69
N LEU A 251 1.99 7.32 21.52
CA LEU A 251 1.39 7.06 20.20
C LEU A 251 1.26 5.58 19.83
N ALA A 252 1.99 4.66 20.48
CA ALA A 252 1.98 3.25 20.06
C ALA A 252 0.56 2.64 20.09
N LYS A 253 -0.26 3.01 21.08
CA LYS A 253 -1.65 2.54 21.17
C LYS A 253 -2.52 3.09 20.03
N ASP A 254 -2.30 4.34 19.64
CA ASP A 254 -3.02 4.95 18.52
C ASP A 254 -2.60 4.31 17.19
N ILE A 255 -1.31 4.01 17.02
CA ILE A 255 -0.80 3.34 15.82
C ILE A 255 -1.37 1.92 15.69
N GLU A 256 -1.43 1.15 16.79
CA GLU A 256 -2.02 -0.19 16.75
C GLU A 256 -3.53 -0.14 16.44
N ARG A 257 -4.29 0.79 17.07
CA ARG A 257 -5.72 0.99 16.74
C ARG A 257 -5.94 1.43 15.30
N ALA A 258 -5.11 2.34 14.79
CA ALA A 258 -5.18 2.77 13.40
C ALA A 258 -4.82 1.61 12.45
N SER A 259 -3.89 0.74 12.85
CA SER A 259 -3.52 -0.46 12.11
C SER A 259 -4.68 -1.45 12.04
N GLU A 260 -5.41 -1.65 13.15
CA GLU A 260 -6.64 -2.45 13.17
C GLU A 260 -7.74 -1.82 12.30
N PHE A 261 -7.91 -0.50 12.37
CA PHE A 261 -8.87 0.24 11.54
C PHE A 261 -8.61 0.04 10.04
N VAL A 262 -7.36 0.19 9.61
CA VAL A 262 -6.92 -0.08 8.22
C VAL A 262 -7.11 -1.55 7.87
N GLY A 263 -6.59 -2.47 8.70
CA GLY A 263 -6.62 -3.91 8.44
C GLY A 263 -8.03 -4.51 8.41
N SER A 264 -8.99 -3.90 9.11
CA SER A 264 -10.40 -4.32 9.08
C SER A 264 -11.14 -3.92 7.80
N GLY A 265 -10.52 -3.13 6.90
CA GLY A 265 -11.18 -2.56 5.73
C GLY A 265 -12.18 -1.45 6.05
N ALA A 266 -12.12 -0.83 7.23
CA ALA A 266 -13.07 0.22 7.64
C ALA A 266 -13.06 1.41 6.68
N CYS A 267 -11.87 1.83 6.21
CA CYS A 267 -11.75 2.89 5.22
C CYS A 267 -12.54 2.57 3.94
N LEU A 268 -12.44 1.34 3.43
CA LEU A 268 -13.11 0.91 2.20
C LEU A 268 -14.64 0.94 2.35
N ARG A 269 -15.16 0.54 3.51
CA ARG A 269 -16.59 0.61 3.80
C ARG A 269 -17.11 2.04 3.95
N LEU A 270 -16.31 2.92 4.55
CA LEU A 270 -16.73 4.30 4.86
C LEU A 270 -16.73 5.21 3.62
N VAL A 271 -15.79 5.04 2.68
CA VAL A 271 -15.75 5.86 1.47
C VAL A 271 -16.96 5.67 0.56
N SER A 272 -17.67 4.53 0.66
CA SER A 272 -18.92 4.25 -0.07
C SER A 272 -18.84 4.50 -1.58
N ILE A 273 -17.67 4.29 -2.18
CA ILE A 273 -17.39 4.39 -3.61
C ILE A 273 -16.84 3.03 -4.06
N PRO A 274 -17.21 2.52 -5.25
CA PRO A 274 -16.63 1.29 -5.78
C PRO A 274 -15.10 1.34 -5.81
N ILE A 275 -14.47 0.34 -5.21
CA ILE A 275 -13.01 0.20 -5.15
C ILE A 275 -12.60 -0.83 -6.21
N PRO A 276 -11.54 -0.58 -7.01
CA PRO A 276 -11.02 -1.58 -7.92
C PRO A 276 -10.64 -2.86 -7.18
N GLU A 277 -11.10 -4.01 -7.69
CA GLU A 277 -10.79 -5.32 -7.12
C GLU A 277 -9.59 -5.97 -7.82
N LEU A 278 -8.95 -6.90 -7.12
CA LEU A 278 -8.06 -7.88 -7.72
C LEU A 278 -9.00 -8.98 -8.23
N ASP A 279 -9.10 -9.14 -9.56
CA ASP A 279 -10.07 -10.06 -10.19
C ASP A 279 -9.91 -11.51 -9.72
#